data_AF-A0A8T4M649-F1
#
_entry.id   AF-A0A8T4M649-F1
#
_cell.length_a   1.000
_cell.length_b   1.000
_cell.length_c   1.000
_cell.angle_alpha   90.00
_cell.angle_beta   90.00
_cell.angle_gamma   90.00
#
_symmetry.space_group_name_H-M   'P 1'
#
loop_
_entity.id
_entity.type
_entity.pdbx_description
1 polymer ?
#
loop_
_entity_poly.entity_id
_entity_poly.type
_entity_poly.pdbx_seq_one_letter_code
_entity_poly.pdbx_strand_id
1 'polypeptide(L)'
;MVNQVILDYLSRYSGMYKLEDLKNKIIATGYSPQEVDEASGVLGLEGGVEKNDLQFQALEEKFAVKTFKWMKFGGIIGIIFLTLGIIGSIASIILPILYTQSFDGSTIEKLSSFFVPLIIIITILFLLFSLVSIVFCKGFAKMGEFCESKLLKYSSLAFIFLIILFIILGLIFIVFLMIFGNEIANSLLETGNTGRGLSVGIPTGSAINVTGAYFGIFGFVLITGVFLLFFIVFINMVLFFIGLVQAGKKARFAKIAGISGLMLFLVFIGFGSLFLNPLLLIAISASKFGVFFIGSIFLSLGCLVLLFMSLSLFDVSRKFEG
;
A
#
# COMPACT_ATOMS: atom_id res chain seq x y z
N MET A 1 -40.45 16.66 16.05
CA MET A 1 -40.42 15.32 15.40
C MET A 1 -39.08 14.72 15.78
N VAL A 2 -39.08 13.69 16.62
CA VAL A 2 -37.86 13.26 17.31
C VAL A 2 -36.91 12.56 16.35
N ASN A 3 -35.62 12.91 16.42
CA ASN A 3 -34.60 12.37 15.54
C ASN A 3 -34.35 10.88 15.84
N GLN A 4 -34.61 10.03 14.85
CA GLN A 4 -34.57 8.57 14.99
C GLN A 4 -33.17 8.03 15.28
N VAL A 5 -32.12 8.74 14.87
CA VAL A 5 -30.73 8.38 15.16
C VAL A 5 -30.42 8.53 16.66
N ILE A 6 -30.98 9.58 17.29
CA ILE A 6 -30.82 9.82 18.73
C ILE A 6 -31.57 8.73 19.52
N LEU A 7 -32.78 8.36 19.08
CA LEU A 7 -33.57 7.28 19.69
C LEU A 7 -32.90 5.92 19.60
N ASP A 8 -32.37 5.54 18.44
CA ASP A 8 -31.65 4.27 18.26
C ASP A 8 -30.38 4.21 19.12
N TYR A 9 -29.67 5.33 19.23
CA TYR A 9 -28.48 5.42 20.06
C TYR A 9 -28.84 5.33 21.54
N LEU A 10 -29.81 6.12 22.02
CA LEU A 10 -30.24 6.11 23.42
C LEU A 10 -30.82 4.75 23.82
N SER A 11 -31.68 4.13 23.00
CA SER A 11 -32.27 2.82 23.32
C SER A 11 -31.24 1.69 23.38
N ARG A 12 -30.22 1.74 22.52
CA ARG A 12 -29.16 0.72 22.49
C ARG A 12 -28.21 0.82 23.69
N TYR A 13 -28.01 2.02 24.22
CA TYR A 13 -26.94 2.30 25.18
C TYR A 13 -27.42 2.73 26.57
N SER A 14 -28.70 3.05 26.75
CA SER A 14 -29.27 3.50 28.04
C SER A 14 -29.15 2.47 29.16
N GLY A 15 -29.15 1.17 28.86
CA GLY A 15 -28.94 0.11 29.84
C GLY A 15 -27.47 -0.14 30.23
N MET A 16 -26.52 0.51 29.54
CA MET A 16 -25.08 0.30 29.73
C MET A 16 -24.35 1.53 30.26
N TYR A 17 -24.93 2.73 30.12
CA TYR A 17 -24.27 4.00 30.43
C TYR A 17 -25.24 4.98 31.09
N LYS A 18 -24.68 5.94 31.83
CA LYS A 18 -25.48 7.04 32.41
C LYS A 18 -26.10 7.87 31.30
N LEU A 19 -27.36 8.23 31.49
CA LEU A 19 -28.10 9.03 30.52
C LEU A 19 -27.41 10.37 30.25
N GLU A 20 -26.92 11.06 31.29
CA GLU A 20 -26.18 12.32 31.17
C GLU A 20 -25.00 12.21 30.18
N ASP A 21 -24.21 11.13 30.28
CA ASP A 21 -23.03 10.92 29.44
C ASP A 21 -23.42 10.66 27.99
N LEU A 22 -24.49 9.88 27.78
CA LEU A 22 -25.05 9.65 26.47
C LEU A 22 -25.56 10.96 25.85
N LYS A 23 -26.26 11.80 26.64
CA LYS A 23 -26.73 13.12 26.20
C LYS A 23 -25.56 14.02 25.80
N ASN A 24 -24.55 14.14 26.67
CA ASN A 24 -23.35 14.95 26.42
C ASN A 24 -22.60 14.50 25.16
N LYS A 25 -22.50 13.18 24.92
CA LYS A 25 -21.84 12.63 23.73
C LYS A 25 -22.61 12.90 22.44
N ILE A 26 -23.95 12.83 22.48
CA ILE A 26 -24.79 13.17 21.32
C ILE A 26 -24.70 14.67 21.05
N ILE A 27 -24.71 15.52 22.09
CA ILE A 27 -24.50 16.98 21.95
C ILE A 27 -23.12 17.27 21.34
N ALA A 28 -22.06 16.59 21.80
CA ALA A 28 -20.71 16.74 21.25
C ALA A 28 -20.60 16.35 19.76
N THR A 29 -21.51 15.52 19.25
CA THR A 29 -21.59 15.17 17.82
C THR A 29 -22.35 16.19 16.97
N GLY A 30 -22.85 17.28 17.57
CA GLY A 30 -23.46 18.42 16.87
C GLY A 30 -24.99 18.49 16.93
N TYR A 31 -25.64 17.64 17.74
CA TYR A 31 -27.09 17.72 17.97
C TYR A 31 -27.42 18.76 19.05
N SER A 32 -28.58 19.39 18.96
CA SER A 32 -28.99 20.38 19.96
C SER A 32 -29.41 19.71 21.27
N PRO A 33 -29.15 20.33 22.44
CA PRO A 33 -29.57 19.78 23.73
C PRO A 33 -31.08 19.50 23.79
N GLN A 34 -31.89 20.36 23.16
CA GLN A 34 -33.35 20.24 23.11
C GLN A 34 -33.80 18.97 22.38
N GLU A 35 -33.20 18.63 21.24
CA GLU A 35 -33.51 17.40 20.49
C GLU A 35 -33.14 16.14 21.27
N VAL A 36 -32.04 16.22 22.03
CA VAL A 36 -31.54 15.12 22.85
C VAL A 36 -32.43 14.89 24.08
N ASP A 37 -32.89 15.96 24.71
CA ASP A 37 -33.83 15.89 25.84
C ASP A 37 -35.21 15.37 25.40
N GLU A 38 -35.73 15.86 24.26
CA GLU A 38 -36.99 15.39 23.68
C GLU A 38 -36.92 13.87 23.37
N ALA A 39 -35.80 13.40 22.80
CA ALA A 39 -35.58 11.97 22.53
C ALA A 39 -35.47 11.13 23.80
N SER A 40 -34.82 11.65 24.85
CA SER A 40 -34.72 10.95 26.14
C SER A 40 -36.07 10.84 26.84
N GLY A 41 -36.92 11.87 26.75
CA GLY A 41 -38.27 11.88 27.30
C GLY A 41 -39.18 10.87 26.60
N VAL A 42 -39.06 10.73 25.27
CA VAL A 42 -39.83 9.72 24.51
C VAL A 42 -39.49 8.29 24.93
N LEU A 43 -38.24 8.02 25.34
CA LEU A 43 -37.82 6.70 25.80
C LEU A 43 -38.11 6.43 27.29
N GLY A 44 -38.68 7.39 28.01
CA GLY A 44 -38.98 7.24 29.44
C GLY A 44 -37.73 6.99 30.31
N LEU A 45 -36.58 7.51 29.87
CA LEU A 45 -35.32 7.35 30.58
C LEU A 45 -35.23 8.40 31.68
N GLU A 46 -35.86 8.14 32.83
CA GLU A 46 -35.73 8.94 34.06
C GLU A 46 -35.13 8.08 35.18
N GLY A 47 -33.98 8.51 35.73
CA GLY A 47 -33.30 7.83 36.83
C GLY A 47 -32.15 6.93 36.37
N GLY A 48 -30.93 7.45 36.50
CA GLY A 48 -29.71 6.76 36.10
C GLY A 48 -29.32 5.60 37.03
N VAL A 49 -28.88 4.50 36.43
CA VAL A 49 -28.09 3.48 37.13
C VAL A 49 -26.74 4.10 37.50
N GLU A 50 -26.50 4.27 38.79
CA GLU A 50 -25.29 4.86 39.33
C GLU A 50 -24.19 3.79 39.53
N LYS A 51 -23.29 3.66 38.54
CA LYS A 51 -21.88 3.17 38.60
C LYS A 51 -21.37 2.97 37.16
N ASN A 52 -20.11 3.19 36.77
CA ASN A 52 -18.87 3.52 37.46
C ASN A 52 -17.98 4.15 36.36
N ASP A 53 -17.48 5.37 36.51
CA ASP A 53 -16.62 6.01 35.48
C ASP A 53 -15.37 5.16 35.17
N LEU A 54 -15.00 4.28 36.11
CA LEU A 54 -14.01 3.21 35.99
C LEU A 54 -14.29 2.18 34.87
N GLN A 55 -15.54 1.86 34.54
CA GLN A 55 -15.84 0.90 33.47
C GLN A 55 -15.75 1.53 32.07
N PHE A 56 -16.07 2.82 31.95
CA PHE A 56 -15.89 3.57 30.71
C PHE A 56 -14.40 3.81 30.44
N GLN A 57 -13.66 4.23 31.47
CA GLN A 57 -12.19 4.33 31.41
C GLN A 57 -11.56 2.97 31.09
N ALA A 58 -11.98 1.86 31.71
CA ALA A 58 -11.44 0.53 31.40
C ALA A 58 -11.74 0.07 29.96
N LEU A 59 -12.83 0.54 29.34
CA LEU A 59 -13.18 0.19 27.96
C LEU A 59 -12.37 1.05 26.97
N GLU A 60 -12.22 2.35 27.23
CA GLU A 60 -11.31 3.23 26.50
C GLU A 60 -9.86 2.78 26.62
N GLU A 61 -9.43 2.36 27.81
CA GLU A 61 -8.12 1.78 28.07
C GLU A 61 -7.93 0.47 27.29
N LYS A 62 -8.93 -0.43 27.27
CA LYS A 62 -8.88 -1.65 26.43
C LYS A 62 -8.81 -1.34 24.93
N PHE A 63 -9.54 -0.35 24.44
CA PHE A 63 -9.45 0.07 23.04
C PHE A 63 -8.12 0.76 22.72
N ALA A 64 -7.61 1.61 23.60
CA ALA A 64 -6.30 2.24 23.49
C ALA A 64 -5.18 1.19 23.45
N VAL A 65 -5.20 0.21 24.35
CA VAL A 65 -4.25 -0.91 24.42
C VAL A 65 -4.25 -1.75 23.14
N LYS A 66 -5.43 -2.05 22.57
CA LYS A 66 -5.50 -2.83 21.31
C LYS A 66 -4.98 -2.02 20.13
N THR A 67 -5.22 -0.72 20.09
CA THR A 67 -4.81 0.17 18.99
C THR A 67 -3.30 0.43 19.02
N PHE A 68 -2.75 0.58 20.22
CA PHE A 68 -1.33 0.69 20.52
C PHE A 68 -0.50 -0.46 19.94
N LYS A 69 -0.94 -1.72 20.12
CA LYS A 69 -0.20 -2.90 19.62
C LYS A 69 0.06 -2.86 18.12
N TRP A 70 -0.90 -2.36 17.33
CA TRP A 70 -0.75 -2.27 15.88
C TRP A 70 0.26 -1.21 15.43
N MET A 71 0.37 -0.09 16.14
CA MET A 71 1.35 0.96 15.82
C MET A 71 2.78 0.47 16.11
N LYS A 72 3.01 -0.13 17.29
CA LYS A 72 4.30 -0.73 17.64
C LYS A 72 4.71 -1.83 16.66
N PHE A 73 3.78 -2.72 16.32
CA PHE A 73 4.03 -3.80 15.38
C PHE A 73 4.32 -3.30 13.96
N GLY A 74 3.60 -2.27 13.49
CA GLY A 74 3.91 -1.60 12.23
C GLY A 74 5.32 -0.98 12.23
N GLY A 75 5.72 -0.33 13.33
CA GLY A 75 7.09 0.21 13.47
C GLY A 75 8.17 -0.88 13.37
N ILE A 76 7.97 -2.02 14.03
CA ILE A 76 8.90 -3.17 13.99
C ILE A 76 9.00 -3.71 12.56
N ILE A 77 7.86 -3.89 11.88
CA ILE A 77 7.83 -4.32 10.49
C ILE A 77 8.61 -3.38 9.58
N GLY A 78 8.46 -2.07 9.78
CA GLY A 78 9.23 -1.08 9.05
C GLY A 78 10.74 -1.24 9.27
N ILE A 79 11.19 -1.47 10.50
CA ILE A 79 12.63 -1.75 10.74
C ILE A 79 13.08 -3.05 10.04
N ILE A 80 12.26 -4.10 10.05
CA ILE A 80 12.57 -5.35 9.33
C ILE A 80 12.74 -5.07 7.83
N PHE A 81 11.83 -4.30 7.22
CA PHE A 81 11.95 -3.89 5.82
C PHE A 81 13.20 -3.05 5.56
N LEU A 82 13.58 -2.17 6.48
CA LEU A 82 14.81 -1.40 6.39
C LEU A 82 16.03 -2.32 6.36
N THR A 83 16.11 -3.27 7.30
CA THR A 83 17.21 -4.22 7.38
C THR A 83 17.30 -5.09 6.13
N LEU A 84 16.17 -5.60 5.65
CA LEU A 84 16.12 -6.36 4.39
C LEU A 84 16.52 -5.51 3.18
N GLY A 85 16.11 -4.24 3.12
CA GLY A 85 16.50 -3.31 2.06
C GLY A 85 17.99 -3.02 2.04
N ILE A 86 18.62 -2.87 3.23
CA ILE A 86 20.07 -2.69 3.36
C ILE A 86 20.83 -3.98 3.01
N ILE A 87 20.37 -5.14 3.47
CA ILE A 87 20.99 -6.42 3.10
C ILE A 87 20.88 -6.65 1.59
N GLY A 88 19.70 -6.38 1.01
CA GLY A 88 19.46 -6.46 -0.42
C GLY A 88 20.34 -5.49 -1.21
N SER A 89 20.55 -4.26 -0.71
CA SER A 89 21.45 -3.29 -1.34
C SER A 89 22.88 -3.83 -1.35
N ILE A 90 23.41 -4.27 -0.22
CA ILE A 90 24.76 -4.83 -0.08
C ILE A 90 24.93 -6.05 -0.97
N ALA A 91 23.96 -6.97 -0.96
CA ALA A 91 23.94 -8.15 -1.81
C ALA A 91 23.98 -7.77 -3.30
N SER A 92 23.21 -6.77 -3.72
CA SER A 92 23.22 -6.29 -5.11
C SER A 92 24.55 -5.69 -5.56
N ILE A 93 25.39 -5.22 -4.62
CA ILE A 93 26.76 -4.75 -4.90
C ILE A 93 27.72 -5.93 -5.03
N ILE A 94 27.65 -6.85 -4.06
CA ILE A 94 28.63 -7.92 -3.88
C ILE A 94 28.42 -9.05 -4.90
N LEU A 95 27.17 -9.43 -5.18
CA LEU A 95 26.86 -10.54 -6.09
C LEU A 95 27.46 -10.32 -7.49
N PRO A 96 27.25 -9.18 -8.17
CA PRO A 96 27.86 -8.96 -9.49
C PRO A 96 29.39 -9.06 -9.47
N ILE A 97 30.05 -8.58 -8.42
CA ILE A 97 31.51 -8.64 -8.27
C ILE A 97 32.00 -10.09 -8.11
N LEU A 98 31.27 -10.89 -7.35
CA LEU A 98 31.58 -12.32 -7.16
C LEU A 98 31.26 -13.16 -8.40
N TYR A 99 30.20 -12.82 -9.14
CA TYR A 99 29.71 -13.59 -10.30
C TYR A 99 30.26 -13.13 -11.66
N THR A 100 31.09 -12.08 -11.72
CA THR A 100 31.78 -11.68 -12.96
C THR A 100 32.82 -12.69 -13.48
N GLN A 101 33.09 -13.77 -12.75
CA GLN A 101 33.98 -14.84 -13.20
C GLN A 101 33.17 -16.02 -13.77
N SER A 102 33.26 -16.22 -15.09
CA SER A 102 32.76 -17.37 -15.88
C SER A 102 31.25 -17.58 -15.97
N PHE A 103 30.59 -16.85 -16.87
CA PHE A 103 29.34 -17.33 -17.49
C PHE A 103 29.69 -18.04 -18.79
N ASP A 104 29.82 -19.36 -18.73
CA ASP A 104 29.95 -20.20 -19.92
C ASP A 104 28.56 -20.56 -20.46
N GLY A 105 28.43 -20.77 -21.78
CA GLY A 105 27.13 -20.96 -22.47
C GLY A 105 26.28 -22.13 -21.95
N SER A 106 26.89 -23.13 -21.31
CA SER A 106 26.19 -24.25 -20.65
C SER A 106 25.38 -23.84 -19.40
N THR A 107 25.57 -22.61 -18.92
CA THR A 107 24.83 -22.04 -17.79
C THR A 107 23.41 -21.60 -18.19
N ILE A 108 23.18 -21.26 -19.47
CA ILE A 108 21.89 -20.75 -19.96
C ILE A 108 20.83 -21.87 -20.00
N GLU A 109 21.20 -23.09 -20.43
CA GLU A 109 20.29 -24.24 -20.40
C GLU A 109 19.92 -24.63 -18.96
N LYS A 110 20.88 -24.58 -18.02
CA LYS A 110 20.60 -24.80 -16.59
C LYS A 110 19.69 -23.71 -16.02
N LEU A 111 19.82 -22.46 -16.49
CA LEU A 111 18.96 -21.34 -16.10
C LEU A 111 17.49 -21.63 -16.42
N SER A 112 17.18 -22.19 -17.59
CA SER A 112 15.82 -22.55 -18.04
C SER A 112 15.08 -23.45 -17.04
N SER A 113 15.76 -24.48 -16.53
CA SER A 113 15.21 -25.40 -15.50
C SER A 113 15.05 -24.75 -14.12
N PHE A 114 15.76 -23.66 -13.87
CA PHE A 114 15.73 -22.92 -12.61
C PHE A 114 14.64 -21.82 -12.59
N PHE A 115 14.15 -21.38 -13.75
CA PHE A 115 13.15 -20.31 -13.84
C PHE A 115 11.82 -20.67 -13.18
N VAL A 116 11.33 -21.91 -13.34
CA VAL A 116 10.02 -22.29 -12.77
C VAL A 116 10.05 -22.27 -11.24
N PRO A 117 11.01 -22.94 -10.56
CA PRO A 117 11.17 -22.79 -9.10
C PRO A 117 11.40 -21.34 -8.66
N LEU A 118 12.18 -20.57 -9.42
CA LEU A 118 12.46 -19.17 -9.11
C LEU A 118 11.19 -18.30 -9.16
N ILE A 119 10.33 -18.47 -10.17
CA ILE A 119 9.05 -17.74 -10.28
C ILE A 119 8.14 -18.08 -9.09
N ILE A 120 8.09 -19.35 -8.68
CA ILE A 120 7.32 -19.77 -7.50
C ILE A 120 7.86 -19.10 -6.23
N ILE A 121 9.18 -19.11 -6.02
CA ILE A 121 9.82 -18.47 -4.87
C ILE A 121 9.54 -16.95 -4.87
N ILE A 122 9.72 -16.28 -6.01
CA ILE A 122 9.45 -14.84 -6.16
C ILE A 122 7.97 -14.54 -5.85
N THR A 123 7.05 -15.38 -6.31
CA THR A 123 5.61 -15.22 -6.05
C THR A 123 5.30 -15.34 -4.56
N ILE A 124 5.86 -16.35 -3.88
CA ILE A 124 5.68 -16.54 -2.44
C ILE A 124 6.25 -15.33 -1.68
N LEU A 125 7.45 -14.88 -2.04
CA LEU A 125 8.07 -13.71 -1.44
C LEU A 125 7.25 -12.43 -1.66
N PHE A 126 6.69 -12.25 -2.86
CA PHE A 126 5.82 -11.12 -3.18
C PHE A 126 4.52 -11.13 -2.34
N LEU A 127 3.89 -12.30 -2.18
CA LEU A 127 2.70 -12.45 -1.34
C LEU A 127 3.02 -12.16 0.13
N LEU A 128 4.13 -12.69 0.64
CA LEU A 128 4.57 -12.46 2.02
C LEU A 128 4.89 -10.97 2.24
N PHE A 129 5.61 -10.34 1.31
CA PHE A 129 5.88 -8.90 1.34
C PHE A 129 4.59 -8.10 1.39
N SER A 130 3.63 -8.41 0.52
CA SER A 130 2.34 -7.71 0.44
C SER A 130 1.54 -7.83 1.74
N LEU A 131 1.50 -9.02 2.36
CA LEU A 131 0.86 -9.22 3.67
C LEU A 131 1.51 -8.37 4.76
N VAL A 132 2.83 -8.32 4.79
CA VAL A 132 3.58 -7.51 5.76
C VAL A 132 3.35 -6.01 5.52
N SER A 133 3.28 -5.56 4.26
CA SER A 133 2.95 -4.18 3.89
C SER A 133 1.53 -3.78 4.33
N ILE A 134 0.54 -4.68 4.25
CA ILE A 134 -0.82 -4.41 4.77
C ILE A 134 -0.77 -4.07 6.25
N VAL A 135 0.01 -4.84 7.03
CA VAL A 135 0.13 -4.59 8.46
C VAL A 135 0.85 -3.27 8.74
N PHE A 136 1.88 -2.95 7.96
CA PHE A 136 2.57 -1.66 8.03
C PHE A 136 1.61 -0.49 7.78
N CYS A 137 0.83 -0.52 6.70
CA CYS A 137 -0.17 0.49 6.37
C CYS A 137 -1.28 0.58 7.42
N LYS A 138 -1.67 -0.56 8.02
CA LYS A 138 -2.65 -0.57 9.12
C LYS A 138 -2.14 0.18 10.36
N GLY A 139 -0.84 0.12 10.64
CA GLY A 139 -0.20 0.95 11.67
C GLY A 139 -0.42 2.45 11.41
N PHE A 140 -0.23 2.90 10.17
CA PHE A 140 -0.48 4.31 9.80
C PHE A 140 -1.95 4.70 9.80
N ALA A 141 -2.85 3.80 9.40
CA ALA A 141 -4.28 4.07 9.50
C ALA A 141 -4.70 4.34 10.96
N LYS A 142 -4.14 3.59 11.91
CA LYS A 142 -4.33 3.80 13.35
C LYS A 142 -3.65 5.04 13.88
N MET A 143 -2.46 5.35 13.39
CA MET A 143 -1.79 6.62 13.68
C MET A 143 -2.62 7.83 13.18
N GLY A 144 -3.21 7.74 11.98
CA GLY A 144 -4.06 8.78 11.42
C GLY A 144 -5.32 9.02 12.26
N GLU A 145 -5.91 7.95 12.80
CA GLU A 145 -7.04 8.02 13.75
C GLU A 145 -6.64 8.76 15.03
N PHE A 146 -5.50 8.42 15.64
CA PHE A 146 -5.00 9.09 16.84
C PHE A 146 -4.62 10.55 16.61
N CYS A 147 -3.94 10.83 15.50
CA CYS A 147 -3.55 12.19 15.17
C CYS A 147 -4.70 13.04 14.65
N GLU A 148 -5.92 12.49 14.52
CA GLU A 148 -7.10 13.11 13.89
C GLU A 148 -6.84 13.55 12.43
N SER A 149 -5.85 12.94 11.78
CA SER A 149 -5.53 13.16 10.38
C SER A 149 -6.40 12.23 9.52
N LYS A 150 -7.57 12.74 9.14
CA LYS A 150 -8.50 12.04 8.21
C LYS A 150 -7.76 11.63 6.92
N LEU A 151 -6.90 12.50 6.40
CA LEU A 151 -6.14 12.25 5.19
C LEU A 151 -5.18 11.07 5.34
N LEU A 152 -4.42 11.00 6.44
CA LEU A 152 -3.52 9.87 6.70
C LEU A 152 -4.31 8.55 6.87
N LYS A 153 -5.41 8.59 7.63
CA LYS A 153 -6.28 7.42 7.83
C LYS A 153 -6.81 6.88 6.50
N TYR A 154 -7.43 7.71 5.67
CA TYR A 154 -8.04 7.26 4.42
C TYR A 154 -7.00 6.87 3.36
N SER A 155 -5.90 7.62 3.24
CA SER A 155 -4.83 7.27 2.29
C SER A 155 -4.16 5.94 2.64
N SER A 156 -3.92 5.65 3.94
CA SER A 156 -3.41 4.35 4.38
C SER A 156 -4.40 3.20 4.12
N LEU A 157 -5.70 3.42 4.34
CA LEU A 157 -6.73 2.43 4.01
C LEU A 157 -6.81 2.19 2.50
N ALA A 158 -6.71 3.24 1.69
CA ALA A 158 -6.64 3.14 0.24
C ALA A 158 -5.39 2.36 -0.20
N PHE A 159 -4.26 2.52 0.47
CA PHE A 159 -3.07 1.68 0.21
C PHE A 159 -3.32 0.20 0.52
N ILE A 160 -3.98 -0.12 1.63
CA ILE A 160 -4.35 -1.51 1.95
C ILE A 160 -5.25 -2.07 0.85
N PHE A 161 -6.26 -1.32 0.43
CA PHE A 161 -7.15 -1.74 -0.66
C PHE A 161 -6.38 -1.96 -1.97
N LEU A 162 -5.47 -1.05 -2.33
CA LEU A 162 -4.63 -1.19 -3.52
C LEU A 162 -3.72 -2.41 -3.45
N ILE A 163 -3.10 -2.69 -2.29
CA ILE A 163 -2.27 -3.90 -2.11
C ILE A 163 -3.12 -5.17 -2.29
N ILE A 164 -4.32 -5.22 -1.71
CA ILE A 164 -5.24 -6.35 -1.89
C ILE A 164 -5.63 -6.50 -3.36
N LEU A 165 -5.94 -5.39 -4.05
CA LEU A 165 -6.25 -5.39 -5.48
C LEU A 165 -5.05 -5.92 -6.30
N PHE A 166 -3.83 -5.51 -5.99
CA PHE A 166 -2.61 -6.01 -6.63
C PHE A 166 -2.41 -7.51 -6.41
N ILE A 167 -2.68 -8.04 -5.21
CA ILE A 167 -2.62 -9.47 -4.94
C ILE A 167 -3.63 -10.22 -5.83
N ILE A 168 -4.88 -9.74 -5.90
CA ILE A 168 -5.93 -10.36 -6.72
C ILE A 168 -5.55 -10.33 -8.20
N LEU A 169 -5.14 -9.16 -8.71
CA LEU A 169 -4.71 -9.02 -10.11
C LEU A 169 -3.49 -9.88 -10.42
N GLY A 170 -2.53 -9.98 -9.49
CA GLY A 170 -1.35 -10.84 -9.64
C GLY A 170 -1.73 -12.32 -9.70
N LEU A 171 -2.66 -12.78 -8.87
CA LEU A 171 -3.16 -14.17 -8.91
C LEU A 171 -3.91 -14.45 -10.21
N ILE A 172 -4.78 -13.54 -10.65
CA ILE A 172 -5.46 -13.65 -11.96
C ILE A 172 -4.45 -13.73 -13.09
N PHE A 173 -3.41 -12.89 -13.05
CA PHE A 173 -2.36 -12.88 -14.05
C PHE A 173 -1.55 -14.18 -14.07
N ILE A 174 -1.24 -14.76 -12.91
CA ILE A 174 -0.58 -16.07 -12.82
C ILE A 174 -1.45 -17.16 -13.43
N VAL A 175 -2.74 -17.20 -13.10
CA VAL A 175 -3.68 -18.17 -13.67
C VAL A 175 -3.79 -18.00 -15.19
N PHE A 176 -3.86 -16.76 -15.66
CA PHE A 176 -3.85 -16.43 -17.08
C PHE A 176 -2.57 -16.96 -17.77
N LEU A 177 -1.40 -16.74 -17.17
CA LEU A 177 -0.13 -17.27 -17.67
C LEU A 177 -0.08 -18.80 -17.65
N MET A 178 -0.72 -19.47 -16.69
CA MET A 178 -0.76 -20.94 -16.68
C MET A 178 -1.63 -21.50 -17.81
N ILE A 179 -2.74 -20.83 -18.14
CA ILE A 179 -3.68 -21.29 -19.18
C ILE A 179 -3.15 -20.96 -20.57
N PHE A 180 -2.72 -19.71 -20.78
CA PHE A 180 -2.36 -19.19 -22.10
C PHE A 180 -0.85 -19.05 -22.33
N GLY A 181 -0.02 -19.28 -21.30
CA GLY A 181 1.43 -19.04 -21.39
C GLY A 181 2.13 -19.89 -22.45
N ASN A 182 1.71 -21.14 -22.64
CA ASN A 182 2.27 -21.99 -23.69
C ASN A 182 1.91 -21.49 -25.10
N GLU A 183 0.67 -21.05 -25.32
CA GLU A 183 0.25 -20.47 -26.60
C GLU A 183 0.98 -19.15 -26.89
N ILE A 184 1.10 -18.29 -25.87
CA ILE A 184 1.85 -17.03 -25.97
C ILE A 184 3.32 -17.29 -26.27
N ALA A 185 3.97 -18.22 -25.55
CA ALA A 185 5.38 -18.56 -25.76
C ALA A 185 5.63 -19.10 -27.18
N ASN A 186 4.76 -20.00 -27.66
CA ASN A 186 4.88 -20.55 -29.02
C ASN A 186 4.70 -19.46 -30.08
N SER A 187 3.73 -18.55 -29.90
CA SER A 187 3.51 -17.43 -30.84
C SER A 187 4.69 -16.44 -30.87
N LEU A 188 5.33 -16.19 -29.72
CA LEU A 188 6.51 -15.32 -29.62
C LEU A 188 7.75 -15.98 -30.24
N LEU A 189 7.95 -17.29 -30.06
CA LEU A 189 9.03 -18.05 -30.70
C LEU A 189 8.89 -18.07 -32.23
N GLU A 190 7.68 -18.24 -32.73
CA GLU A 190 7.39 -18.22 -34.16
C GLU A 190 7.62 -16.82 -34.76
N THR A 191 7.26 -15.77 -34.03
CA THR A 191 7.53 -14.38 -34.41
C THR A 191 9.02 -14.08 -34.42
N GLY A 192 9.76 -14.52 -33.40
CA GLY A 192 11.21 -14.33 -33.29
C GLY A 192 12.01 -15.05 -34.37
N ASN A 193 11.61 -16.27 -34.72
CA ASN A 193 12.29 -17.08 -35.74
C ASN A 193 12.00 -16.63 -37.18
N THR A 194 10.84 -16.01 -37.42
CA THR A 194 10.46 -15.58 -38.77
C THR A 194 10.92 -14.16 -39.11
N GLY A 195 11.42 -13.39 -38.13
CA GLY A 195 11.78 -11.97 -38.30
C GLY A 195 10.60 -11.09 -38.73
N ARG A 196 9.39 -11.64 -38.77
CA ARG A 196 8.16 -10.94 -39.07
C ARG A 196 7.66 -10.34 -37.77
N GLY A 197 7.36 -9.05 -37.76
CA GLY A 197 6.67 -8.44 -36.62
C GLY A 197 5.40 -9.25 -36.31
N LEU A 198 5.10 -9.45 -35.01
CA LEU A 198 4.05 -10.32 -34.46
C LEU A 198 2.80 -10.39 -35.35
N SER A 199 2.84 -11.25 -36.37
CA SER A 199 1.71 -11.49 -37.25
C SER A 199 1.04 -12.71 -36.68
N VAL A 200 0.10 -12.49 -35.77
CA VAL A 200 -0.89 -13.51 -35.41
C VAL A 200 -1.76 -13.71 -36.66
N GLY A 201 -1.21 -14.43 -37.64
CA GLY A 201 -1.82 -14.71 -38.94
C GLY A 201 -2.04 -16.21 -39.04
N ILE A 202 -3.29 -16.62 -38.91
CA ILE A 202 -3.76 -17.97 -39.28
C ILE A 202 -4.07 -17.97 -40.80
N PRO A 203 -3.89 -19.10 -41.50
CA PRO A 203 -3.95 -19.17 -42.96
C PRO A 203 -5.26 -18.65 -43.54
N THR A 204 -5.10 -17.93 -44.64
CA THR A 204 -6.12 -17.23 -45.40
C THR A 204 -7.32 -18.11 -45.78
N GLY A 205 -8.49 -17.70 -45.31
CA GLY A 205 -9.79 -18.23 -45.71
C GLY A 205 -10.95 -17.41 -45.15
N SER A 206 -11.02 -16.12 -45.50
CA SER A 206 -12.22 -15.27 -45.42
C SER A 206 -13.02 -15.30 -44.10
N ALA A 207 -12.41 -14.86 -43.00
CA ALA A 207 -13.13 -14.36 -41.84
C ALA A 207 -12.39 -13.14 -41.30
N ILE A 208 -13.14 -12.10 -40.95
CA ILE A 208 -12.63 -10.83 -40.42
C ILE A 208 -11.64 -11.14 -39.28
N ASN A 209 -10.51 -10.42 -39.27
CA ASN A 209 -9.35 -10.64 -38.41
C ASN A 209 -9.64 -10.20 -36.96
N VAL A 210 -10.57 -10.92 -36.32
CA VAL A 210 -11.16 -10.63 -35.02
C VAL A 210 -10.12 -10.80 -33.90
N THR A 211 -9.14 -11.69 -34.04
CA THR A 211 -8.10 -11.97 -33.05
C THR A 211 -7.09 -10.83 -32.90
N GLY A 212 -6.66 -10.20 -34.01
CA GLY A 212 -5.77 -9.03 -33.98
C GLY A 212 -6.42 -7.79 -33.35
N ALA A 213 -7.73 -7.60 -33.58
CA ALA A 213 -8.52 -6.56 -32.92
C ALA A 213 -8.70 -6.84 -31.42
N TYR A 214 -8.90 -8.10 -31.01
CA TYR A 214 -8.96 -8.47 -29.60
C TYR A 214 -7.64 -8.24 -28.86
N PHE A 215 -6.49 -8.61 -29.43
CA PHE A 215 -5.19 -8.30 -28.82
C PHE A 215 -4.89 -6.80 -28.80
N GLY A 216 -5.29 -6.05 -29.82
CA GLY A 216 -5.16 -4.59 -29.85
C GLY A 216 -6.02 -3.88 -28.79
N ILE A 217 -7.30 -4.24 -28.68
CA ILE A 217 -8.23 -3.68 -27.69
C ILE A 217 -7.83 -4.13 -26.28
N PHE A 218 -7.53 -5.42 -26.08
CA PHE A 218 -7.08 -5.94 -24.79
C PHE A 218 -5.76 -5.31 -24.35
N GLY A 219 -4.79 -5.17 -25.26
CA GLY A 219 -3.52 -4.49 -25.00
C GLY A 219 -3.73 -3.03 -24.64
N PHE A 220 -4.59 -2.31 -25.37
CA PHE A 220 -4.92 -0.92 -25.06
C PHE A 220 -5.62 -0.78 -23.69
N VAL A 221 -6.59 -1.64 -23.38
CA VAL A 221 -7.28 -1.66 -22.08
C VAL A 221 -6.29 -1.99 -20.95
N LEU A 222 -5.38 -2.94 -21.16
CA LEU A 222 -4.38 -3.31 -20.17
C LEU A 222 -3.37 -2.19 -19.93
N ILE A 223 -2.82 -1.58 -20.98
CA ILE A 223 -1.89 -0.44 -20.86
C ILE A 223 -2.58 0.74 -20.18
N THR A 224 -3.79 1.09 -20.62
CA THR A 224 -4.56 2.20 -20.03
C THR A 224 -4.91 1.91 -18.57
N GLY A 225 -5.31 0.67 -18.27
CA GLY A 225 -5.62 0.23 -16.91
C GLY A 225 -4.40 0.27 -15.98
N VAL A 226 -3.24 -0.21 -16.45
CA VAL A 226 -1.97 -0.14 -15.70
C VAL A 226 -1.57 1.32 -15.47
N PHE A 227 -1.70 2.18 -16.48
CA PHE A 227 -1.38 3.60 -16.35
C PHE A 227 -2.29 4.32 -15.37
N LEU A 228 -3.61 4.05 -15.43
CA LEU A 228 -4.58 4.58 -14.47
C LEU A 228 -4.27 4.10 -13.04
N LEU A 229 -3.95 2.81 -12.88
CA LEU A 229 -3.62 2.24 -11.59
C LEU A 229 -2.34 2.86 -11.02
N PHE A 230 -1.32 3.05 -11.86
CA PHE A 230 -0.10 3.77 -11.49
C PHE A 230 -0.42 5.21 -11.05
N PHE A 231 -1.29 5.91 -11.77
CA PHE A 231 -1.72 7.27 -11.43
C PHE A 231 -2.48 7.32 -10.09
N ILE A 232 -3.33 6.34 -9.81
CA ILE A 232 -4.05 6.23 -8.52
C ILE A 232 -3.05 6.00 -7.37
N VAL A 233 -2.11 5.06 -7.55
CA VAL A 233 -1.04 4.81 -6.57
C VAL A 233 -0.23 6.07 -6.32
N PHE A 234 0.11 6.79 -7.40
CA PHE A 234 0.86 8.04 -7.36
C PHE A 234 0.15 9.13 -6.56
N ILE A 235 -1.12 9.41 -6.86
CA ILE A 235 -1.92 10.37 -6.09
C ILE A 235 -2.00 9.94 -4.63
N ASN A 236 -2.28 8.67 -4.37
CA ASN A 236 -2.44 8.19 -3.00
C ASN A 236 -1.14 8.29 -2.19
N MET A 237 0.02 8.11 -2.83
CA MET A 237 1.34 8.31 -2.21
C MET A 237 1.54 9.77 -1.79
N VAL A 238 1.19 10.73 -2.65
CA VAL A 238 1.26 12.16 -2.32
C VAL A 238 0.32 12.50 -1.16
N LEU A 239 -0.94 12.04 -1.22
CA LEU A 239 -1.92 12.28 -0.17
C LEU A 239 -1.47 11.68 1.18
N PHE A 240 -0.86 10.49 1.14
CA PHE A 240 -0.30 9.86 2.33
C PHE A 240 0.82 10.68 2.97
N PHE A 241 1.79 11.16 2.18
CA PHE A 241 2.86 11.99 2.73
C PHE A 241 2.38 13.35 3.23
N ILE A 242 1.41 13.98 2.55
CA ILE A 242 0.75 15.19 3.05
C ILE A 242 0.05 14.89 4.39
N GLY A 243 -0.63 13.74 4.49
CA GLY A 243 -1.26 13.27 5.72
C GLY A 243 -0.27 13.08 6.87
N LEU A 244 0.94 12.58 6.57
CA LEU A 244 2.06 12.48 7.53
C LEU A 244 2.57 13.86 7.97
N VAL A 245 2.71 14.82 7.05
CA VAL A 245 3.09 16.20 7.39
C VAL A 245 2.08 16.81 8.36
N GLN A 246 0.77 16.60 8.13
CA GLN A 246 -0.29 17.08 9.02
C GLN A 246 -0.25 16.40 10.40
N ALA A 247 -0.04 15.08 10.44
CA ALA A 247 0.16 14.33 11.69
C ALA A 247 1.40 14.79 12.46
N GLY A 248 2.34 15.43 11.76
CA GLY A 248 3.54 16.08 12.28
C GLY A 248 3.32 17.05 13.45
N LYS A 249 2.12 17.63 13.58
CA LYS A 249 1.77 18.49 14.74
C LYS A 249 1.76 17.71 16.06
N LYS A 250 1.40 16.42 16.01
CA LYS A 250 1.29 15.54 17.18
C LYS A 250 2.42 14.50 17.25
N ALA A 251 3.13 14.22 16.16
CA ALA A 251 4.21 13.24 16.08
C ALA A 251 5.46 13.82 15.40
N ARG A 252 6.60 13.88 16.10
CA ARG A 252 7.77 14.66 15.64
C ARG A 252 8.35 14.09 14.35
N PHE A 253 8.51 12.77 14.29
CA PHE A 253 9.09 12.09 13.13
C PHE A 253 8.13 12.00 11.94
N ALA A 254 6.82 12.13 12.15
CA ALA A 254 5.85 12.09 11.06
C ALA A 254 6.02 13.25 10.08
N LYS A 255 6.32 14.46 10.60
CA LYS A 255 6.59 15.63 9.76
C LYS A 255 7.81 15.40 8.87
N ILE A 256 8.88 14.88 9.46
CA ILE A 256 10.14 14.62 8.76
C ILE A 256 9.93 13.52 7.71
N ALA A 257 9.24 12.43 8.05
CA ALA A 257 8.89 11.35 7.13
C ALA A 257 8.04 11.84 5.94
N GLY A 258 7.06 12.71 6.21
CA GLY A 258 6.21 13.30 5.17
C GLY A 258 7.01 14.20 4.23
N ILE A 259 7.86 15.09 4.75
CA ILE A 259 8.68 15.99 3.93
C ILE A 259 9.71 15.20 3.13
N SER A 260 10.41 14.24 3.74
CA SER A 260 11.40 13.42 3.04
C SER A 260 10.76 12.54 1.97
N GLY A 261 9.56 12.00 2.23
CA GLY A 261 8.77 11.28 1.23
C GLY A 261 8.35 12.14 0.05
N LEU A 262 7.87 13.37 0.28
CA LEU A 262 7.54 14.32 -0.79
C LEU A 262 8.78 14.74 -1.59
N MET A 263 9.93 14.94 -0.93
CA MET A 263 11.19 15.26 -1.62
C MET A 263 11.66 14.08 -2.48
N LEU A 264 11.63 12.86 -1.94
CA LEU A 264 11.94 11.64 -2.70
C LEU A 264 11.02 11.50 -3.92
N PHE A 265 9.75 11.84 -3.75
CA PHE A 265 8.78 11.82 -4.82
C PHE A 265 9.07 12.85 -5.92
N LEU A 266 9.42 14.09 -5.56
CA LEU A 266 9.85 15.11 -6.53
C LEU A 266 11.12 14.70 -7.28
N VAL A 267 12.08 14.09 -6.58
CA VAL A 267 13.27 13.48 -7.19
C VAL A 267 12.86 12.38 -8.16
N PHE A 268 11.90 11.52 -7.79
CA PHE A 268 11.41 10.46 -8.67
C PHE A 268 10.72 11.01 -9.93
N ILE A 269 9.94 12.08 -9.85
CA ILE A 269 9.36 12.76 -11.02
C ILE A 269 10.46 13.38 -11.90
N GLY A 270 11.40 14.10 -11.28
CA GLY A 270 12.50 14.75 -11.98
C GLY A 270 13.36 13.75 -12.74
N PHE A 271 13.79 12.67 -12.08
CA PHE A 271 14.51 11.57 -12.72
C PHE A 271 13.63 10.78 -13.69
N GLY A 272 12.34 10.60 -13.38
CA GLY A 272 11.35 10.00 -14.27
C GLY A 272 11.29 10.70 -15.62
N SER A 273 11.36 12.04 -15.62
CA SER A 273 11.39 12.83 -16.85
C SER A 273 12.65 12.62 -17.68
N LEU A 274 13.79 12.29 -17.05
CA LEU A 274 15.02 11.91 -17.78
C LEU A 274 14.84 10.58 -18.53
N PHE A 275 14.00 9.68 -18.02
CA PHE A 275 13.65 8.43 -18.68
C PHE A 275 12.67 8.60 -19.86
N LEU A 276 12.04 9.76 -20.01
CA LEU A 276 11.27 10.10 -21.22
C LEU A 276 12.19 10.37 -22.43
N ASN A 277 13.50 10.56 -22.22
CA ASN A 277 14.46 10.62 -23.29
C ASN A 277 15.05 9.22 -23.57
N PRO A 278 14.64 8.55 -24.67
CA PRO A 278 15.08 7.19 -24.97
C PRO A 278 16.60 7.08 -25.18
N LEU A 279 17.26 8.12 -25.71
CA LEU A 279 18.72 8.13 -25.90
C LEU A 279 19.46 8.15 -24.56
N LEU A 280 18.95 8.92 -23.60
CA LEU A 280 19.52 8.98 -22.26
C LEU A 280 19.29 7.68 -21.49
N LEU A 281 18.11 7.06 -21.63
CA LEU A 281 17.83 5.73 -21.07
C LEU A 281 18.78 4.67 -21.64
N ILE A 282 19.04 4.68 -22.95
CA ILE A 282 20.01 3.77 -23.60
C ILE A 282 21.43 4.04 -23.07
N ALA A 283 21.84 5.30 -22.96
CA ALA A 283 23.17 5.63 -22.42
C ALA A 283 23.34 5.21 -20.95
N ILE A 284 22.32 5.40 -20.12
CA ILE A 284 22.32 4.99 -18.71
C ILE A 284 22.31 3.46 -18.60
N SER A 285 21.45 2.78 -19.37
CA SER A 285 21.37 1.31 -19.36
C SER A 285 22.60 0.62 -19.93
N ALA A 286 23.28 1.24 -20.90
CA ALA A 286 24.58 0.79 -21.40
C ALA A 286 25.69 0.91 -20.36
N SER A 287 25.58 1.84 -19.41
CA SER A 287 26.49 1.97 -18.27
C SER A 287 26.00 1.13 -17.09
N LYS A 288 26.59 -0.07 -16.92
CA LYS A 288 26.35 -0.91 -15.73
C LYS A 288 26.51 -0.13 -14.41
N PHE A 289 27.45 0.82 -14.39
CA PHE A 289 27.68 1.71 -13.24
C PHE A 289 26.58 2.76 -13.06
N GLY A 290 26.01 3.30 -14.15
CA GLY A 290 24.97 4.34 -14.10
C GLY A 290 23.67 3.84 -13.49
N VAL A 291 23.17 2.68 -13.95
CA VAL A 291 21.97 2.03 -13.39
C VAL A 291 22.15 1.73 -11.91
N PHE A 292 23.32 1.20 -11.56
CA PHE A 292 23.64 0.83 -10.19
C PHE A 292 23.73 2.05 -9.25
N PHE A 293 24.40 3.12 -9.69
CA PHE A 293 24.53 4.35 -8.90
C PHE A 293 23.17 4.99 -8.64
N ILE A 294 22.34 5.14 -9.67
CA ILE A 294 20.98 5.70 -9.55
C ILE A 294 20.13 4.83 -8.62
N GLY A 295 20.14 3.51 -8.82
CA GLY A 295 19.43 2.56 -7.97
C GLY A 295 19.85 2.67 -6.50
N SER A 296 21.15 2.82 -6.23
CA SER A 296 21.67 2.96 -4.86
C SER A 296 21.20 4.26 -4.17
N ILE A 297 21.11 5.37 -4.92
CA ILE A 297 20.60 6.64 -4.41
C ILE A 297 19.13 6.50 -4.04
N PHE A 298 18.29 5.99 -4.95
CA PHE A 298 16.87 5.79 -4.67
C PHE A 298 16.63 4.84 -3.50
N LEU A 299 17.43 3.78 -3.41
CA LEU A 299 17.34 2.82 -2.32
C LEU A 299 17.74 3.45 -0.99
N SER A 300 18.83 4.22 -0.94
CA SER A 300 19.26 4.91 0.28
C SER A 300 18.24 5.94 0.76
N LEU A 301 17.66 6.73 -0.16
CA LEU A 301 16.59 7.68 0.16
C LEU A 301 15.31 6.96 0.59
N GLY A 302 14.96 5.85 -0.06
CA GLY A 302 13.83 5.01 0.33
C GLY A 302 13.99 4.44 1.74
N CYS A 303 15.17 3.92 2.06
CA CYS A 303 15.54 3.47 3.40
C CYS A 303 15.42 4.59 4.44
N LEU A 304 15.87 5.81 4.11
CA LEU A 304 15.74 6.97 4.99
C LEU A 304 14.27 7.31 5.29
N VAL A 305 13.42 7.37 4.26
CA VAL A 305 11.98 7.62 4.42
C VAL A 305 11.33 6.53 5.27
N LEU A 306 11.69 5.27 5.01
CA LEU A 306 11.16 4.11 5.72
C LEU A 306 11.61 4.05 7.19
N LEU A 307 12.84 4.47 7.49
CA LEU A 307 13.32 4.66 8.86
C LEU A 307 12.47 5.72 9.59
N PHE A 308 12.27 6.90 8.99
CA PHE A 308 11.47 7.95 9.62
C PHE A 308 9.99 7.56 9.79
N MET A 309 9.42 6.86 8.81
CA MET A 309 8.09 6.27 8.91
C MET A 309 8.00 5.31 10.10
N SER A 310 8.98 4.40 10.25
CA SER A 310 9.03 3.44 11.37
C SER A 310 9.17 4.15 12.72
N LEU A 311 10.07 5.13 12.81
CA LEU A 311 10.25 5.95 14.01
C LEU A 311 9.00 6.75 14.36
N SER A 312 8.23 7.21 13.38
CA SER A 312 6.98 7.92 13.62
C SER A 312 5.92 7.04 14.28
N LEU A 313 5.83 5.77 13.86
CA LEU A 313 4.94 4.80 14.50
C LEU A 313 5.36 4.51 15.94
N PHE A 314 6.67 4.39 16.21
CA PHE A 314 7.17 4.21 17.57
C PHE A 314 6.97 5.44 18.45
N ASP A 315 7.21 6.65 17.93
CA ASP A 315 7.00 7.91 18.67
C ASP A 315 5.55 8.05 19.10
N VAL A 316 4.61 7.81 18.19
CA VAL A 316 3.18 7.83 18.53
C VAL A 316 2.84 6.69 19.49
N SER A 317 3.34 5.48 19.24
CA SER A 317 3.10 4.32 20.10
C SER A 317 3.56 4.58 21.54
N ARG A 318 4.71 5.23 21.77
CA ARG A 318 5.20 5.55 23.11
C ARG A 318 4.32 6.54 23.86
N LYS A 319 3.68 7.47 23.14
CA LYS A 319 2.74 8.43 23.76
C LYS A 319 1.46 7.79 24.29
N PHE A 320 1.21 6.51 23.96
CA PHE A 320 0.14 5.70 24.55
C PHE A 320 0.60 4.83 25.73
N GLU A 321 1.91 4.67 25.95
CA GLU A 321 2.44 3.90 27.09
C GLU A 321 2.50 4.74 28.39
N GLY A 322 2.23 6.05 28.31
CA GLY A 322 2.31 7.00 29.42
C GLY A 322 0.95 7.46 29.92
#